data_AF-A0A839U7G3-F1
#
_entry.id   AF-A0A839U7G3-F1
#
_cell.length_a   1.000
_cell.length_b   1.000
_cell.length_c   1.000
_cell.angle_alpha   90.00
_cell.angle_beta   90.00
_cell.angle_gamma   90.00
#
_symmetry.space_group_name_H-M   'P 1'
#
loop_
_entity.id
_entity.type
_entity.pdbx_description
1 polymer ?
#
loop_
_entity_poly.entity_id
_entity_poly.type
_entity_poly.pdbx_seq_one_letter_code
_entity_poly.pdbx_strand_id
1 'polypeptide(L)'
;MRWVTTAAAIETAATGLILLFSPVLFGRLIFGGELSESGQSLGRLSGIVLLGFALTSWPDPAARPISRAMIIYNLLATVYLCYLGVMGITVGLLLWPAVALHLCLTVLLAAERMAARQV
;
A
#
# COMPACT_ATOMS: atom_id res chain seq x y z
N MET A 1 20.91 17.35 -2.63
CA MET A 1 19.53 16.95 -3.02
C MET A 1 18.76 16.10 -1.98
N ARG A 2 19.37 15.71 -0.84
CA ARG A 2 18.72 14.81 0.16
C ARG A 2 17.45 15.36 0.83
N TRP A 3 17.32 16.69 0.96
CA TRP A 3 16.16 17.27 1.64
C TRP A 3 14.86 17.14 0.83
N VAL A 4 14.94 17.21 -0.51
CA VAL A 4 13.79 17.09 -1.40
C VAL A 4 13.21 15.67 -1.34
N THR A 5 14.07 14.65 -1.36
CA THR A 5 13.62 13.25 -1.28
C THR A 5 13.02 12.93 0.08
N THR A 6 13.57 13.47 1.17
CA THR A 6 12.96 13.36 2.50
C THR A 6 11.60 14.04 2.57
N ALA A 7 11.48 15.25 2.04
CA ALA A 7 10.21 15.99 2.03
C ALA A 7 9.14 15.24 1.23
N ALA A 8 9.50 14.72 0.04
CA ALA A 8 8.61 13.90 -0.77
C ALA A 8 8.20 12.61 -0.04
N ALA A 9 9.13 11.91 0.61
CA ALA A 9 8.82 10.71 1.38
C ALA A 9 7.83 10.98 2.54
N ILE A 10 7.99 12.13 3.23
CA ILE A 10 7.09 12.56 4.31
C ILE A 10 5.71 12.89 3.76
N GLU A 11 5.62 13.65 2.67
CA GLU A 11 4.35 13.96 2.00
C GLU A 11 3.63 12.68 1.61
N THR A 12 4.33 11.79 0.91
CA THR A 12 3.75 10.54 0.39
C THR A 12 3.28 9.65 1.54
N ALA A 13 4.03 9.58 2.64
CA ALA A 13 3.61 8.87 3.85
C ALA A 13 2.36 9.50 4.47
N ALA A 14 2.33 10.82 4.63
CA ALA A 14 1.21 11.54 5.21
C ALA A 14 -0.07 11.36 4.38
N THR A 15 0.03 11.54 3.06
CA THR A 15 -1.08 11.31 2.12
C THR A 15 -1.53 9.86 2.16
N GLY A 16 -0.60 8.90 2.21
CA GLY A 16 -0.90 7.48 2.35
C GLY A 16 -1.67 7.15 3.63
N LEU A 17 -1.27 7.72 4.77
CA LEU A 17 -1.98 7.56 6.05
C LEU A 17 -3.38 8.16 6.01
N ILE A 18 -3.53 9.37 5.45
CA ILE A 18 -4.84 10.02 5.32
C ILE A 18 -5.78 9.15 4.49
N LEU A 19 -5.33 8.66 3.33
CA LEU A 19 -6.13 7.81 2.45
C LEU A 19 -6.47 6.45 3.09
N LEU A 20 -5.56 5.86 3.86
CA LEU A 20 -5.77 4.59 4.54
C LEU A 20 -6.83 4.68 5.66
N PHE A 21 -6.76 5.73 6.48
CA PHE A 21 -7.63 5.86 7.66
C PHE A 21 -8.91 6.67 7.38
N SER A 22 -8.85 7.69 6.53
CA SER A 22 -9.98 8.56 6.22
C SER A 22 -9.95 9.04 4.75
N PRO A 23 -10.30 8.14 3.80
CA PRO A 23 -10.39 8.52 2.39
C PRO A 23 -11.46 9.61 2.16
N VAL A 24 -12.48 9.69 3.02
CA VAL A 24 -13.50 10.75 2.98
C VAL A 24 -12.90 12.12 3.28
N LEU A 25 -11.98 12.22 4.24
CA LEU A 25 -11.29 13.48 4.53
C LEU A 25 -10.51 13.95 3.30
N PHE A 26 -9.78 13.03 2.65
CA PHE A 26 -9.07 13.34 1.41
C PHE A 26 -10.03 13.81 0.30
N GLY A 27 -11.12 13.07 0.08
CA GLY A 27 -12.13 13.42 -0.93
C GLY A 27 -12.75 14.80 -0.69
N ARG A 28 -13.08 15.14 0.56
CA ARG A 28 -13.63 16.44 0.92
C ARG A 28 -12.63 17.57 0.75
N LEU A 29 -11.39 17.41 1.24
CA LEU A 29 -10.38 18.45 1.20
C LEU A 29 -9.86 18.72 -0.22
N ILE A 30 -9.71 17.67 -1.04
CA ILE A 30 -9.06 17.76 -2.35
C ILE A 30 -10.08 17.88 -3.48
N PHE A 31 -11.17 17.12 -3.44
CA PHE A 31 -12.18 17.08 -4.51
C PHE A 31 -13.47 17.82 -4.16
N GLY A 32 -13.63 18.31 -2.93
CA GLY A 32 -14.83 19.02 -2.49
C GLY A 32 -16.08 18.13 -2.37
N GLY A 33 -15.92 16.81 -2.33
CA GLY A 33 -17.03 15.86 -2.38
C GLY A 33 -16.80 14.58 -1.58
N GLU A 34 -17.88 13.82 -1.36
CA GLU A 34 -17.83 12.54 -0.68
C GLU A 34 -17.50 11.40 -1.65
N LEU A 35 -16.78 10.40 -1.15
CA LEU A 35 -16.45 9.20 -1.91
C LEU A 35 -17.53 8.13 -1.68
N SER A 36 -17.95 7.47 -2.76
CA SER A 36 -18.76 6.25 -2.68
C SER A 36 -18.04 5.16 -1.87
N GLU A 37 -18.75 4.12 -1.44
CA GLU A 37 -18.12 3.01 -0.71
C GLU A 37 -16.98 2.33 -1.51
N SER A 38 -17.16 2.18 -2.82
CA SER A 38 -16.12 1.68 -3.72
C SER A 38 -14.96 2.68 -3.86
N GLY A 39 -15.25 3.97 -3.93
CA GLY A 39 -14.23 5.03 -3.95
C GLY A 39 -13.42 5.09 -2.64
N GLN A 40 -14.07 4.91 -1.50
CA GLN A 40 -13.40 4.78 -0.20
C GLN A 40 -12.56 3.51 -0.15
N SER A 41 -13.09 2.40 -0.68
CA SER A 41 -12.38 1.12 -0.71
C SER A 41 -11.08 1.22 -1.51
N LEU A 42 -11.16 1.84 -2.70
CA LEU A 42 -10.04 2.15 -3.55
C LEU A 42 -9.09 3.18 -2.89
N GLY A 43 -9.62 4.19 -2.22
CA GLY A 43 -8.85 5.19 -1.48
C GLY A 43 -7.92 4.55 -0.45
N ARG A 44 -8.43 3.62 0.37
CA ARG A 44 -7.60 2.91 1.35
C ARG A 44 -6.52 2.06 0.69
N LEU A 45 -6.85 1.38 -0.42
CA LEU A 45 -5.86 0.62 -1.19
C LEU A 45 -4.77 1.52 -1.77
N SER A 46 -5.12 2.70 -2.30
CA SER A 46 -4.16 3.70 -2.73
C SER A 46 -3.28 4.19 -1.58
N GLY A 47 -3.85 4.33 -0.37
CA GLY A 47 -3.08 4.63 0.84
C GLY A 47 -1.99 3.59 1.12
N ILE A 48 -2.32 2.29 0.99
CA ILE A 48 -1.35 1.18 1.14
C ILE A 48 -0.22 1.28 0.10
N VAL A 49 -0.55 1.62 -1.15
CA VAL A 49 0.45 1.82 -2.22
C VAL A 49 1.40 2.96 -1.88
N LEU A 50 0.88 4.11 -1.46
CA LEU A 50 1.68 5.29 -1.12
C LEU A 50 2.62 5.01 0.07
N LEU A 51 2.16 4.26 1.08
CA LEU A 51 3.04 3.83 2.17
C LEU A 51 4.21 2.96 1.66
N GLY A 52 3.97 2.07 0.69
CA GLY A 52 5.02 1.34 0.00
C GLY A 52 6.01 2.28 -0.71
N PHE A 53 5.51 3.30 -1.42
CA PHE A 53 6.35 4.28 -2.11
C PHE A 53 7.18 5.14 -1.16
N ALA A 54 6.61 5.58 -0.04
CA ALA A 54 7.33 6.33 0.99
C ALA A 54 8.54 5.56 1.52
N LEU A 55 8.43 4.23 1.66
CA LEU A 55 9.55 3.36 2.05
C LEU A 55 10.65 3.30 0.99
N THR A 56 10.31 3.42 -0.30
CA THR A 56 11.31 3.46 -1.38
C THR A 56 12.02 4.81 -1.49
N SER A 57 11.34 5.89 -1.11
CA SER A 57 11.86 7.27 -1.19
C SER A 57 12.67 7.69 0.03
N TRP A 58 12.74 6.86 1.07
CA TRP A 58 13.52 7.16 2.27
C TRP A 58 15.02 7.14 1.96
N PRO A 59 15.81 8.14 2.40
CA PRO A 59 17.25 8.19 2.18
C PRO A 59 17.98 7.21 3.13
N ASP A 60 17.74 5.90 2.97
CA ASP A 60 18.48 4.84 3.64
C ASP A 60 19.68 4.41 2.78
N PRO A 61 20.93 4.48 3.28
CA PRO A 61 22.13 4.04 2.57
C PRO A 61 22.24 2.52 2.37
N ALA A 62 21.44 1.70 3.06
CA ALA A 62 21.44 0.25 2.89
C ALA A 62 20.41 -0.17 1.81
N ALA A 63 20.87 -0.21 0.56
CA ALA A 63 20.11 -0.48 -0.67
C ALA A 63 19.38 -1.85 -0.72
N ARG A 64 18.34 -2.06 0.10
CA ARG A 64 17.25 -3.03 -0.16
C ARG A 64 15.83 -2.48 0.14
N PRO A 65 15.51 -1.20 -0.14
CA PRO A 65 14.20 -0.62 0.18
C PRO A 65 13.08 -1.19 -0.70
N ILE A 66 13.34 -1.51 -1.98
CA ILE A 66 12.33 -1.94 -2.95
C ILE A 66 11.70 -3.28 -2.58
N SER A 67 12.50 -4.33 -2.35
CA SER A 67 11.95 -5.65 -2.00
C SER A 67 11.17 -5.60 -0.68
N ARG A 68 11.64 -4.82 0.31
CA ARG A 68 10.93 -4.63 1.58
C ARG A 68 9.60 -3.90 1.38
N ALA A 69 9.61 -2.82 0.58
CA ALA A 69 8.41 -2.07 0.24
C ALA A 69 7.39 -2.95 -0.50
N MET A 70 7.85 -3.77 -1.46
CA MET A 70 6.99 -4.70 -2.20
C MET A 70 6.38 -5.77 -1.31
N ILE A 71 7.12 -6.33 -0.34
CA ILE A 71 6.57 -7.28 0.64
C ILE A 71 5.50 -6.59 1.50
N ILE A 72 5.79 -5.40 2.04
CA ILE A 72 4.84 -4.66 2.89
C ILE A 72 3.58 -4.30 2.10
N TYR A 73 3.74 -3.80 0.88
CA TYR A 73 2.64 -3.47 -0.02
C TYR A 73 1.75 -4.69 -0.29
N ASN A 74 2.33 -5.80 -0.77
CA ASN A 74 1.55 -6.99 -1.13
C ASN A 74 0.88 -7.61 0.10
N LEU A 75 1.55 -7.61 1.26
CA LEU A 75 0.98 -8.12 2.50
C LEU A 75 -0.23 -7.29 2.94
N LEU A 76 -0.08 -5.96 3.02
CA LEU A 76 -1.17 -5.07 3.43
C LEU A 76 -2.33 -5.09 2.43
N ALA A 77 -2.03 -5.14 1.12
CA ALA A 77 -3.04 -5.29 0.09
C ALA A 77 -3.81 -6.61 0.24
N THR A 78 -3.11 -7.72 0.50
CA THR A 78 -3.74 -9.03 0.76
C THR A 78 -4.68 -8.95 1.96
N VAL A 79 -4.21 -8.45 3.10
CA VAL A 79 -5.01 -8.33 4.33
C VAL A 79 -6.25 -7.47 4.08
N TYR A 80 -6.09 -6.34 3.40
CA TYR A 80 -7.18 -5.41 3.16
C TYR A 80 -8.21 -5.95 2.16
N LEU A 81 -7.79 -6.57 1.06
CA LEU A 81 -8.69 -7.18 0.09
C LEU A 81 -9.41 -8.40 0.69
N CYS A 82 -8.74 -9.21 1.51
CA CYS A 82 -9.37 -10.27 2.30
C CYS A 82 -10.46 -9.70 3.21
N TYR A 83 -10.17 -8.60 3.93
CA TYR A 83 -11.13 -7.94 4.78
C TYR A 83 -12.38 -7.49 4.00
N LEU A 84 -12.20 -6.85 2.83
CA LEU A 84 -13.32 -6.45 1.97
C LEU A 84 -14.15 -7.66 1.49
N GLY A 85 -13.47 -8.75 1.10
CA GLY A 85 -14.11 -9.99 0.64
C GLY A 85 -14.91 -10.70 1.73
N VAL A 86 -14.34 -10.83 2.93
CA VAL A 86 -14.97 -11.51 4.07
C VAL A 86 -16.14 -10.71 4.62
N MET A 87 -16.01 -9.38 4.69
CA MET A 87 -17.07 -8.50 5.23
C MET A 87 -18.15 -8.15 4.19
N GLY A 88 -18.01 -8.62 2.95
CA GLY A 88 -19.00 -8.38 1.89
C GLY A 88 -19.15 -6.91 1.49
N ILE A 89 -18.16 -6.05 1.78
CA ILE A 89 -18.27 -4.59 1.61
C ILE A 89 -18.30 -4.21 0.13
N THR A 90 -17.28 -4.62 -0.62
CA THR A 90 -17.16 -4.35 -2.07
C THR A 90 -16.56 -5.56 -2.75
N VAL A 91 -17.41 -6.48 -3.20
CA VAL A 91 -16.96 -7.76 -3.77
C VAL A 91 -17.22 -7.79 -5.27
N GLY A 92 -16.14 -7.73 -6.05
CA GLY A 92 -16.16 -7.96 -7.49
C GLY A 92 -15.58 -9.34 -7.85
N LEU A 93 -15.82 -9.78 -9.09
CA LEU A 93 -15.34 -11.07 -9.60
C LEU A 93 -13.82 -11.27 -9.42
N LEU A 94 -13.05 -10.19 -9.52
CA LEU A 94 -11.58 -10.21 -9.44
C LEU A 94 -11.02 -10.03 -8.03
N LEU A 95 -11.85 -9.87 -7.00
CA LEU A 95 -11.36 -9.65 -5.63
C LEU A 95 -10.53 -10.83 -5.13
N TRP A 96 -11.08 -12.05 -5.21
CA TRP A 96 -10.38 -13.25 -4.76
C TRP A 96 -9.16 -13.60 -5.61
N PRO A 97 -9.20 -13.49 -6.95
CA PRO A 97 -7.99 -13.55 -7.77
C PRO A 97 -6.91 -12.56 -7.35
N ALA A 98 -7.26 -11.31 -7.03
CA ALA A 98 -6.30 -10.31 -6.57
C ALA A 98 -5.69 -10.65 -5.19
N VAL A 99 -6.51 -11.13 -4.25
CA VAL A 99 -6.05 -11.66 -2.95
C VAL A 99 -5.01 -12.76 -3.15
N ALA A 100 -5.32 -13.75 -3.98
CA ALA A 100 -4.42 -14.88 -4.23
C ALA A 100 -3.11 -14.40 -4.85
N LEU A 101 -3.18 -13.50 -5.83
CA LEU A 101 -1.99 -12.94 -6.49
C LEU A 101 -1.09 -12.20 -5.49
N HIS A 102 -1.63 -11.28 -4.69
CA HIS A 102 -0.84 -10.52 -3.72
C HIS A 102 -0.24 -11.41 -2.64
N LEU A 103 -0.97 -12.44 -2.19
CA LEU A 103 -0.45 -13.42 -1.24
C LEU A 103 0.74 -14.20 -1.83
N CYS A 104 0.59 -14.71 -3.05
CA CYS A 104 1.66 -15.41 -3.76
C CYS A 104 2.91 -14.54 -3.90
N LEU A 105 2.75 -13.28 -4.34
CA LEU A 105 3.86 -12.35 -4.47
C LEU A 105 4.53 -12.05 -3.13
N THR A 106 3.75 -11.91 -2.05
CA THR A 106 4.29 -11.71 -0.69
C THR A 106 5.20 -12.88 -0.29
N VAL A 107 4.73 -14.12 -0.50
CA VAL A 107 5.48 -15.34 -0.15
C VAL A 107 6.74 -15.48 -0.99
N LEU A 108 6.65 -15.29 -2.30
CA LEU A 108 7.79 -15.41 -3.22
C LEU A 108 8.89 -14.38 -2.90
N LEU A 109 8.53 -13.12 -2.71
CA LEU A 109 9.49 -12.06 -2.37
C LEU A 109 10.11 -12.26 -0.99
N ALA A 110 9.33 -12.75 -0.02
CA ALA A 110 9.85 -13.07 1.31
C ALA A 110 10.86 -14.25 1.24
N ALA A 111 10.53 -15.30 0.47
CA ALA A 111 11.41 -16.45 0.26
C ALA A 111 12.74 -16.04 -0.41
N GLU A 112 12.67 -15.27 -1.50
CA GLU A 112 13.85 -14.73 -2.19
C GLU A 112 14.74 -13.91 -1.24
N ARG A 113 14.12 -13.02 -0.44
CA ARG A 113 14.84 -12.20 0.54
C ARG A 113 15.52 -13.03 1.63
N MET A 114 14.89 -14.11 2.09
CA MET A 114 15.48 -15.02 3.08
C MET A 114 16.68 -15.76 2.51
N ALA A 115 16.58 -16.27 1.27
CA ALA A 115 17.70 -16.91 0.58
C ALA A 115 18.88 -15.94 0.39
N ALA A 116 18.62 -14.70 -0.03
CA ALA A 116 19.64 -13.65 -0.20
C ALA A 116 20.21 -13.06 1.11
N ARG A 117 19.81 -13.59 2.28
CA ARG A 117 20.40 -13.29 3.60
C ARG A 117 21.31 -14.42 4.10
N GLN A 118 21.23 -15.61 3.49
CA GLN A 118 22.00 -16.79 3.88
C GLN A 118 23.30 -16.97 3.09
N VAL A 119 23.51 -16.16 2.04
CA VAL A 119 24.74 -16.06 1.23
C VAL A 119 25.52 -14.83 1.66
#